data_AF-A0A7V1XIX4-F1
#
_entry.id   AF-A0A7V1XIX4-F1
#
_cell.length_a   1.000
_cell.length_b   1.000
_cell.length_c   1.000
_cell.angle_alpha   90.00
_cell.angle_beta   90.00
_cell.angle_gamma   90.00
#
_symmetry.space_group_name_H-M   'P 1'
#
loop_
_entity.id
_entity.type
_entity.pdbx_description
1 polymer ?
#
loop_
_entity_poly.entity_id
_entity_poly.type
_entity_poly.pdbx_seq_one_letter_code
_entity_poly.pdbx_strand_id
1 'polypeptide(L)'
;MKHILVLTLVATTVLLASVIRDGSLQARSDGNNIIIQWGSTDEAQVKEYQVERRNGTGGEFGWIATVTKKGSNSFYEYIDRSAFKTTGSIYQYRIVTVFNNGGHEYSSIITVSHNVSSVKRTWGSLKAMFR
;
A
#
# COMPACT_ATOMS: atom_id res chain seq x y z
N MET A 1 9.01 20.98 -59.45
CA MET A 1 8.81 19.65 -58.85
C MET A 1 8.97 19.81 -57.35
N LYS A 2 7.87 19.76 -56.58
CA LYS A 2 7.88 20.01 -55.13
C LYS A 2 8.09 18.68 -54.40
N HIS A 3 9.24 18.51 -53.75
CA HIS A 3 9.47 17.38 -52.83
C HIS A 3 8.96 17.78 -51.45
N ILE A 4 7.84 17.17 -51.02
CA ILE A 4 7.33 17.29 -49.66
C ILE A 4 8.04 16.23 -48.82
N LEU A 5 8.87 16.67 -47.87
CA LEU A 5 9.60 15.81 -46.94
C LEU A 5 8.75 15.68 -45.67
N VAL A 6 8.12 14.51 -45.48
CA VAL A 6 7.28 14.22 -44.31
C VAL A 6 8.17 13.64 -43.21
N LEU A 7 8.44 14.44 -42.19
CA LEU A 7 9.17 14.01 -40.99
C LEU A 7 8.18 13.34 -40.03
N THR A 8 8.19 12.01 -39.95
CA THR A 8 7.33 11.25 -39.01
C THR A 8 8.02 11.16 -37.65
N LEU A 9 7.49 11.86 -36.65
CA LEU A 9 7.94 11.77 -35.26
C LEU A 9 7.35 10.51 -34.62
N VAL A 10 8.16 9.48 -34.39
CA VAL A 10 7.75 8.29 -33.63
C VAL A 10 7.94 8.58 -32.14
N ALA A 11 6.84 8.75 -31.42
CA ALA A 11 6.86 8.81 -29.97
C ALA A 11 6.94 7.39 -29.41
N THR A 12 8.14 6.93 -29.01
CA THR A 12 8.29 5.70 -28.22
C THR A 12 7.79 5.95 -26.81
N THR A 13 6.68 5.30 -26.44
CA THR A 13 6.23 5.23 -25.05
C THR A 13 7.08 4.19 -24.32
N VAL A 14 7.86 4.61 -23.33
CA VAL A 14 8.54 3.70 -22.41
C VAL A 14 7.49 3.19 -21.43
N LEU A 15 7.13 1.92 -21.53
CA LEU A 15 6.33 1.25 -20.51
C LEU A 15 7.26 1.02 -19.30
N LEU A 16 7.10 1.81 -18.24
CA LEU A 16 7.73 1.51 -16.96
C LEU A 16 7.04 0.26 -16.41
N ALA A 17 7.79 -0.82 -16.25
CA ALA A 17 7.30 -2.00 -15.56
C ALA A 17 7.02 -1.62 -14.10
N SER A 18 5.85 -2.01 -13.58
CA SER A 18 5.50 -1.74 -12.19
C SER A 18 6.49 -2.41 -11.24
N VAL A 19 6.94 -1.67 -10.24
CA VAL A 19 7.89 -2.18 -9.24
C VAL A 19 7.22 -3.21 -8.35
N ILE A 20 5.94 -3.03 -8.05
CA ILE A 20 5.17 -4.00 -7.29
C ILE A 20 4.69 -5.08 -8.25
N ARG A 21 4.94 -6.34 -7.87
CA ARG A 21 4.55 -7.49 -8.66
C ARG A 21 3.02 -7.57 -8.71
N ASP A 22 2.47 -7.63 -9.92
CA ASP A 22 1.04 -7.75 -10.13
C ASP A 22 0.47 -8.96 -9.38
N GLY A 23 -0.70 -8.78 -8.74
CA GLY A 23 -1.35 -9.80 -7.91
C GLY A 23 -0.66 -10.15 -6.58
N SER A 24 0.53 -9.59 -6.28
CA SER A 24 1.23 -9.90 -5.02
C SER A 24 0.75 -9.10 -3.81
N LEU A 25 0.09 -7.96 -4.05
CA LEU A 25 -0.38 -7.07 -3.00
C LEU A 25 -1.62 -7.64 -2.32
N GLN A 26 -1.51 -7.92 -1.03
CA GLN A 26 -2.56 -8.52 -0.21
C GLN A 26 -2.64 -7.84 1.15
N ALA A 27 -3.84 -7.76 1.71
CA ALA A 27 -4.05 -7.37 3.10
C ALA A 27 -5.01 -8.33 3.77
N ARG A 28 -4.72 -8.64 5.04
CA ARG A 28 -5.56 -9.49 5.88
C ARG A 28 -5.67 -8.93 7.28
N SER A 29 -6.84 -9.12 7.88
CA SER A 29 -7.08 -8.81 9.28
C SER A 29 -6.75 -10.04 10.13
N ASP A 30 -5.93 -9.87 11.15
CA ASP A 30 -5.64 -10.89 12.18
C ASP A 30 -6.58 -10.76 13.41
N GLY A 31 -7.60 -9.89 13.32
CA GLY A 31 -8.54 -9.61 14.40
C GLY A 31 -8.04 -8.61 15.46
N ASN A 32 -6.74 -8.34 15.49
CA ASN A 32 -6.14 -7.26 16.30
C ASN A 32 -5.39 -6.24 15.45
N ASN A 33 -4.74 -6.68 14.37
CA ASN A 33 -3.96 -5.86 13.46
C ASN A 33 -4.35 -6.15 12.02
N ILE A 34 -3.92 -5.28 11.10
CA ILE A 34 -4.01 -5.52 9.67
C ILE A 34 -2.60 -5.77 9.15
N ILE A 35 -2.42 -6.88 8.45
CA ILE A 35 -1.14 -7.29 7.88
C ILE A 35 -1.23 -7.04 6.37
N ILE A 36 -0.33 -6.23 5.85
CA ILE A 36 -0.21 -5.90 4.42
C ILE A 36 1.07 -6.53 3.90
N GLN A 37 0.98 -7.22 2.76
CA GLN A 37 2.08 -7.95 2.14
C GLN A 37 2.14 -7.64 0.66
N TRP A 38 3.35 -7.50 0.12
CA TRP A 38 3.57 -7.30 -1.31
C TRP A 38 4.93 -7.85 -1.74
N GLY A 39 5.04 -8.21 -3.01
CA GLY A 39 6.31 -8.56 -3.65
C GLY A 39 6.79 -7.44 -4.55
N SER A 40 8.10 -7.22 -4.61
CA SER A 40 8.73 -6.33 -5.60
C SER A 40 9.31 -7.12 -6.77
N THR A 41 9.55 -6.42 -7.88
CA THR A 41 10.22 -6.92 -9.08
C THR A 41 11.62 -6.35 -9.16
N ASP A 42 11.79 -5.15 -9.72
CA ASP A 42 13.07 -4.44 -9.79
C ASP A 42 13.09 -3.22 -8.86
N GLU A 43 14.10 -3.15 -7.99
CA GLU A 43 14.26 -2.07 -7.00
C GLU A 43 15.46 -1.16 -7.30
N ALA A 44 16.02 -1.21 -8.51
CA ALA A 44 17.23 -0.46 -8.85
C ALA A 44 17.04 1.05 -8.63
N GLN A 45 15.88 1.57 -8.99
CA GLN A 45 15.54 2.99 -8.86
C GLN A 45 14.68 3.32 -7.64
N VAL A 46 14.31 2.32 -6.84
CA VAL A 46 13.48 2.53 -5.65
C VAL A 46 14.32 3.19 -4.56
N LYS A 47 13.73 4.13 -3.84
CA LYS A 47 14.25 4.72 -2.61
C LYS A 47 13.61 4.03 -1.40
N GLU A 48 12.28 4.04 -1.36
CA GLU A 48 11.46 3.52 -0.26
C GLU A 48 10.04 3.21 -0.71
N TYR A 49 9.33 2.44 0.11
CA TYR A 49 7.89 2.22 -0.01
C TYR A 49 7.17 2.99 1.07
N GLN A 50 6.09 3.67 0.70
CA GLN A 50 5.21 4.37 1.61
C GLN A 50 3.87 3.64 1.67
N VAL A 51 3.46 3.27 2.87
CA VAL A 51 2.16 2.64 3.10
C VAL A 51 1.18 3.76 3.40
N GLU A 52 0.13 3.83 2.59
CA GLU A 52 -0.96 4.76 2.80
C GLU A 52 -2.25 4.01 3.10
N ARG A 53 -3.08 4.63 3.96
CA ARG A 53 -4.35 4.08 4.40
C ARG A 53 -5.43 5.15 4.36
N ARG A 54 -6.64 4.73 4.00
CA ARG A 54 -7.87 5.49 4.29
C ARG A 54 -8.89 4.63 5.01
N ASN A 55 -9.80 5.31 5.71
CA ASN A 55 -10.89 4.68 6.44
C ASN A 55 -12.13 4.61 5.55
N GLY A 56 -12.66 3.41 5.33
CA GLY A 56 -13.78 3.19 4.41
C GLY A 56 -13.38 3.29 2.93
N THR A 57 -14.38 3.48 2.07
CA THR A 57 -14.24 3.57 0.61
C THR A 57 -14.17 5.02 0.09
N GLY A 58 -14.42 6.00 0.96
CA GLY A 58 -14.37 7.43 0.65
C GLY A 58 -13.28 8.15 1.44
N GLY A 59 -12.82 9.30 0.93
CA GLY A 59 -11.81 10.13 1.59
C GLY A 59 -10.38 9.96 1.05
N GLU A 60 -9.48 10.75 1.63
CA GLU A 60 -8.08 10.85 1.24
C GLU A 60 -7.23 9.75 1.87
N PHE A 61 -6.18 9.33 1.15
CA PHE A 61 -5.18 8.43 1.66
C PHE A 61 -4.20 9.20 2.54
N GLY A 62 -4.04 8.74 3.79
CA GLY A 62 -3.03 9.26 4.71
C GLY A 62 -1.82 8.33 4.75
N TRP A 63 -0.63 8.92 4.74
CA TRP A 63 0.61 8.19 5.00
C TRP A 63 0.63 7.65 6.44
N ILE A 64 0.95 6.36 6.60
CA ILE A 64 1.01 5.70 7.90
C ILE A 64 2.37 5.08 8.23
N ALA A 65 3.18 4.76 7.22
CA ALA A 65 4.50 4.19 7.43
C ALA A 65 5.39 4.30 6.19
N THR A 66 6.70 4.26 6.42
CA THR A 66 7.72 4.06 5.39
C THR A 66 8.43 2.75 5.63
N VAL A 67 8.65 1.99 4.56
CA VAL A 67 9.35 0.71 4.54
C VAL A 67 10.54 0.83 3.60
N THR A 68 11.74 0.62 4.14
CA THR A 68 12.98 0.67 3.37
C THR A 68 13.06 -0.53 2.42
N LYS A 69 13.62 -0.30 1.24
CA LYS A 69 13.89 -1.36 0.26
C LYS A 69 14.90 -2.38 0.78
N LYS A 70 14.71 -3.65 0.42
CA LYS A 70 15.56 -4.79 0.76
C LYS A 70 16.41 -5.24 -0.43
N GLY A 71 15.97 -4.99 -1.66
CA GLY A 71 16.58 -5.45 -2.90
C GLY A 71 15.55 -6.03 -3.87
N SER A 72 15.90 -6.10 -5.15
CA SER A 72 15.02 -6.63 -6.21
C SER A 72 14.48 -8.03 -5.86
N ASN A 73 13.25 -8.31 -6.28
CA ASN A 73 12.56 -9.58 -6.08
C ASN A 73 12.29 -9.95 -4.60
N SER A 74 12.11 -8.95 -3.74
CA SER A 74 11.89 -9.15 -2.30
C SER A 74 10.41 -9.23 -1.94
N PHE A 75 10.13 -9.86 -0.80
CA PHE A 75 8.82 -9.83 -0.16
C PHE A 75 8.83 -8.94 1.09
N TYR A 76 7.76 -8.17 1.22
CA TYR A 76 7.56 -7.20 2.29
C TYR A 76 6.31 -7.53 3.08
N GLU A 77 6.38 -7.17 4.36
CA GLU A 77 5.26 -7.25 5.28
C GLU A 77 5.26 -5.98 6.13
N TYR A 78 4.09 -5.39 6.29
CA TYR A 78 3.84 -4.30 7.21
C TYR A 78 2.62 -4.60 8.07
N ILE A 79 2.75 -4.41 9.38
CA ILE A 79 1.68 -4.66 10.35
C ILE A 79 1.15 -3.32 10.86
N ASP A 80 -0.05 -2.97 10.41
CA ASP A 80 -0.78 -1.81 10.92
C ASP A 80 -1.42 -2.14 12.28
N ARG A 81 -0.75 -1.68 13.34
CA ARG A 81 -1.22 -1.79 14.74
C ARG A 81 -2.16 -0.67 15.16
N SER A 82 -2.35 0.34 14.32
CA SER A 82 -3.19 1.50 14.63
C SER A 82 -4.65 1.30 14.23
N ALA A 83 -4.95 0.25 13.45
CA ALA A 83 -6.29 -0.09 12.99
C ALA A 83 -7.32 -0.23 14.13
N PHE A 84 -6.93 -0.78 15.29
CA PHE A 84 -7.83 -0.94 16.44
C PHE A 84 -8.34 0.39 17.05
N LYS A 85 -7.66 1.52 16.80
CA LYS A 85 -8.00 2.81 17.43
C LYS A 85 -9.16 3.54 16.74
N THR A 86 -9.60 3.08 15.58
CA THR A 86 -10.63 3.75 14.78
C THR A 86 -11.83 2.82 14.61
N THR A 87 -13.04 3.37 14.65
CA THR A 87 -14.33 2.66 14.51
C THR A 87 -14.58 2.15 13.08
N GLY A 88 -13.58 2.19 12.21
CA GLY A 88 -13.68 1.77 10.82
C GLY A 88 -13.79 0.26 10.72
N SER A 89 -14.87 -0.25 10.14
CA SER A 89 -15.01 -1.69 9.84
C SER A 89 -14.35 -2.10 8.52
N ILE A 90 -13.99 -1.11 7.69
CA ILE A 90 -13.39 -1.29 6.37
C ILE A 90 -12.24 -0.29 6.25
N TYR A 91 -11.11 -0.76 5.74
CA TYR A 91 -9.93 0.05 5.44
C TYR A 91 -9.49 -0.22 4.00
N GLN A 92 -8.94 0.80 3.37
CA GLN A 92 -8.29 0.66 2.08
C GLN A 92 -6.84 1.08 2.18
N TYR A 93 -5.98 0.26 1.57
CA TYR A 93 -4.54 0.46 1.55
C TYR A 93 -4.04 0.55 0.13
N ARG A 94 -2.98 1.32 -0.03
CA ARG A 94 -2.14 1.31 -1.22
C ARG A 94 -0.69 1.51 -0.79
N ILE A 95 0.21 0.97 -1.60
CA ILE A 95 1.64 1.20 -1.49
C ILE A 95 2.04 2.23 -2.55
N VAL A 96 2.80 3.22 -2.12
CA VAL A 96 3.43 4.22 -2.99
C VAL A 96 4.91 3.90 -3.05
N THR A 97 5.41 3.60 -4.24
CA THR A 97 6.83 3.42 -4.47
C THR A 97 7.44 4.80 -4.72
N VAL A 98 8.44 5.19 -3.92
CA VAL A 98 9.19 6.42 -4.11
C VAL A 98 10.49 6.09 -4.82
N PHE A 99 10.79 6.77 -5.92
CA PHE A 99 12.01 6.57 -6.68
C PHE A 99 13.11 7.55 -6.25
N ASN A 100 14.36 7.22 -6.57
CA ASN A 100 15.52 8.07 -6.25
C ASN A 100 15.47 9.43 -6.97
N ASN A 101 14.80 9.52 -8.11
CA ASN A 101 14.59 10.76 -8.86
C ASN A 101 13.45 11.63 -8.30
N GLY A 102 12.81 11.22 -7.19
CA GLY A 102 11.66 11.91 -6.60
C GLY A 102 10.33 11.60 -7.26
N GLY A 103 10.29 10.72 -8.27
CA GLY A 103 9.05 10.20 -8.85
C GLY A 103 8.34 9.26 -7.89
N HIS A 104 7.05 9.05 -8.14
CA HIS A 104 6.21 8.16 -7.36
C HIS A 104 5.36 7.25 -8.26
N GLU A 105 5.19 5.99 -7.85
CA GLU A 105 4.27 5.04 -8.49
C GLU A 105 3.28 4.51 -7.46
N TYR A 106 1.99 4.49 -7.82
CA TYR A 106 0.93 3.96 -6.97
C TYR A 106 0.59 2.53 -7.36
N SER A 107 0.48 1.66 -6.37
CA SER A 107 -0.11 0.32 -6.55
C SER A 107 -1.63 0.36 -6.63
N SER A 108 -2.21 -0.78 -6.99
CA SER A 108 -3.64 -1.05 -6.86
C SER A 108 -4.13 -0.85 -5.42
N ILE A 109 -5.39 -0.45 -5.27
CA ILE A 109 -6.01 -0.29 -3.96
C ILE A 109 -6.54 -1.64 -3.51
N ILE A 110 -6.18 -2.05 -2.29
CA ILE A 110 -6.74 -3.24 -1.64
C ILE A 110 -7.68 -2.82 -0.52
N THR A 111 -8.79 -3.55 -0.38
CA THR A 111 -9.79 -3.32 0.66
C THR A 111 -9.77 -4.45 1.67
N VAL A 112 -9.73 -4.12 2.96
CA VAL A 112 -9.79 -5.08 4.06
C VAL A 112 -10.96 -4.74 4.98
N SER A 113 -11.73 -5.75 5.37
CA SER A 113 -12.67 -5.61 6.47
C SER A 113 -11.98 -6.01 7.77
N HIS A 114 -12.07 -5.14 8.78
CA HIS A 114 -11.44 -5.33 10.08
C HIS A 114 -12.53 -5.27 11.16
N ASN A 115 -13.13 -6.42 11.46
CA ASN A 115 -14.10 -6.55 12.52
C ASN A 115 -13.41 -7.05 13.79
N VAL A 116 -13.22 -6.16 14.76
CA VAL A 116 -12.68 -6.49 16.07
C VAL A 116 -13.84 -6.85 16.98
N SER A 117 -13.96 -8.13 17.36
CA SER A 117 -15.05 -8.60 18.21
C SER A 117 -15.15 -7.76 19.49
N SER A 118 -16.27 -7.04 19.68
CA SER A 118 -16.52 -6.11 20.79
C SER A 118 -16.36 -6.75 22.17
N VAL A 119 -16.61 -8.06 22.25
CA VAL A 119 -16.49 -8.89 23.46
C VAL A 119 -15.06 -8.85 24.02
N LYS A 120 -14.01 -8.87 23.19
CA LYS A 120 -12.62 -8.77 23.68
C LYS A 120 -12.29 -7.41 24.32
N ARG A 121 -12.97 -6.32 23.92
CA ARG A 121 -12.71 -4.98 24.49
C ARG A 121 -13.29 -4.82 25.89
N THR A 122 -14.43 -5.45 26.18
CA THR A 122 -15.14 -5.27 27.46
C THR A 122 -14.59 -6.17 28.57
N TRP A 123 -14.11 -7.37 28.26
CA TRP A 123 -13.53 -8.28 29.26
C TRP A 123 -12.30 -7.70 29.96
N GLY A 124 -11.44 -6.95 29.26
CA GLY A 124 -10.29 -6.27 29.86
C GLY A 124 -10.70 -5.15 30.83
N SER A 125 -11.74 -4.38 30.49
CA SER A 125 -12.26 -3.29 31.34
C SER A 125 -13.02 -3.82 32.56
N LEU A 126 -13.81 -4.89 32.40
CA LEU A 126 -14.59 -5.46 33.50
C LEU A 126 -13.69 -6.12 34.55
N LYS A 127 -12.61 -6.80 34.12
CA LYS A 127 -11.64 -7.42 35.03
C LYS A 127 -10.87 -6.39 35.89
N ALA A 128 -10.78 -5.14 35.44
CA ALA A 128 -10.15 -4.06 36.19
C ALA A 128 -11.06 -3.43 37.27
N MET A 129 -12.37 -3.73 37.27
CA MET A 129 -13.34 -3.16 38.21
C MET A 129 -13.60 -4.03 39.46
N PHE A 130 -13.13 -5.28 39.44
CA PHE A 130 -13.28 -6.22 40.57
C PHE A 130 -11.96 -6.48 41.30
N ARG A 131 -11.08 -5.47 41.34
CA ARG A 131 -9.87 -5.45 42.17
C ARG A 131 -10.04 -4.47 43.32
#